data_AF-A0A351GKS3-F1
#
_entry.id   AF-A0A351GKS3-F1
#
_cell.length_a   1.000
_cell.length_b   1.000
_cell.length_c   1.000
_cell.angle_alpha   90.00
_cell.angle_beta   90.00
_cell.angle_gamma   90.00
#
_symmetry.space_group_name_H-M   'P 1'
#
loop_
_entity.id
_entity.type
_entity.pdbx_description
1 polymer ?
#
loop_
_entity_poly.entity_id
_entity_poly.type
_entity_poly.pdbx_seq_one_letter_code
_entity_poly.pdbx_strand_id
1 'polypeptide(L)'
;MFVASCGGGAGTNPFDNAADSNTATTDETSYNNIGTTDNTDGSGNSDTSENTVTSISFGGATPPDGNSVVNVTPENNSIIRTFGGAGDVHYAVENRNEVLYIDNLGFDCTTSDPHTKVTNFGGFGTQDVYAAPFTVTDPQNSQSIPQNGSFAIAGTSTSGAIGYVVVHHVFKVTDTLKGYKYQREQFDENNVLVTFSPGEDGEIARTGEYLGLRTKKGTTEGGYVIAELFFQVDIQDPNVSRSTQFRMNNRTRYSMVTGLSLKGDPGYELNHPDTIRFVVESEMDLNGEFTTEFDTDLGESTFETGSVYGILSTNAEGLIPEGAGVITLTSQDPTQFMNSQNGTFDREIDQYEEAGGFILDRNLP
;
A
#
# COMPACT_ATOMS: atom_id res chain seq x y z
N MET A 1 -42.30 -13.09 -28.53
CA MET A 1 -41.40 -12.45 -29.51
C MET A 1 -40.58 -11.44 -28.73
N PHE A 2 -39.43 -11.88 -28.20
CA PHE A 2 -38.44 -11.04 -27.54
C PHE A 2 -37.31 -10.85 -28.54
N VAL A 3 -36.93 -9.61 -28.80
CA VAL A 3 -35.72 -9.27 -29.55
C VAL A 3 -34.80 -8.58 -28.57
N ALA A 4 -33.69 -9.24 -28.25
CA ALA A 4 -32.55 -8.69 -27.55
C ALA A 4 -31.90 -7.61 -28.42
N SER A 5 -31.52 -6.49 -27.81
CA SER A 5 -30.56 -5.55 -28.40
C SER A 5 -29.22 -5.77 -27.71
N CYS A 6 -28.37 -6.60 -28.30
CA CYS A 6 -26.93 -6.50 -28.11
C CYS A 6 -26.49 -5.17 -28.74
N GLY A 7 -26.29 -4.15 -27.91
CA GLY A 7 -25.56 -2.95 -28.29
C GLY A 7 -24.16 -3.05 -27.71
N GLY A 8 -23.20 -3.53 -28.51
CA GLY A 8 -21.79 -3.42 -28.18
C GLY A 8 -21.41 -1.93 -28.15
N GLY A 9 -21.21 -1.40 -26.95
CA GLY A 9 -20.59 -0.11 -26.74
C GLY A 9 -19.08 -0.31 -26.69
N ALA A 10 -18.42 -0.20 -27.85
CA ALA A 10 -17.01 0.20 -27.87
C ALA A 10 -16.97 1.68 -27.46
N GLY A 11 -17.08 1.94 -26.16
CA GLY A 11 -16.74 3.23 -25.59
C GLY A 11 -15.23 3.28 -25.47
N THR A 12 -14.59 4.26 -26.09
CA THR A 12 -13.17 4.55 -25.83
C THR A 12 -13.00 4.85 -24.34
N ASN A 13 -11.96 4.28 -23.71
CA ASN A 13 -11.65 4.59 -22.33
C ASN A 13 -11.53 6.13 -22.19
N PRO A 14 -12.24 6.79 -21.25
CA PRO A 14 -12.17 8.24 -21.07
C PRO A 14 -10.76 8.75 -20.75
N PHE A 15 -9.87 7.87 -20.30
CA PHE A 15 -8.46 8.14 -20.08
C PHE A 15 -7.62 8.13 -21.37
N ASP A 16 -8.18 7.76 -22.53
CA ASP A 16 -7.49 7.72 -23.82
C ASP A 16 -7.42 9.07 -24.56
N ASN A 17 -7.75 10.20 -23.93
CA ASN A 17 -7.65 11.49 -24.61
C ASN A 17 -6.19 11.92 -24.85
N ALA A 18 -5.92 12.29 -26.10
CA ALA A 18 -4.60 12.59 -26.65
C ALA A 18 -4.09 14.02 -26.35
N ALA A 19 -2.94 14.09 -25.68
CA ALA A 19 -1.84 15.05 -25.88
C ALA A 19 -0.59 14.37 -25.28
N ASP A 20 0.48 14.02 -25.99
CA ASP A 20 1.11 14.65 -27.14
C ASP A 20 1.61 13.61 -28.16
N SER A 21 1.46 13.97 -29.44
CA SER A 21 2.16 13.32 -30.54
C SER A 21 3.66 13.65 -30.47
N ASN A 22 4.48 12.69 -30.10
CA ASN A 22 5.84 12.61 -30.64
C ASN A 22 5.99 11.27 -31.35
N THR A 23 5.82 11.35 -32.66
CA THR A 23 6.13 10.28 -33.60
C THR A 23 7.64 10.11 -33.67
N ALA A 24 8.12 8.98 -33.13
CA ALA A 24 9.33 8.34 -33.61
C ALA A 24 9.00 6.87 -33.82
N THR A 25 8.53 6.56 -35.03
CA THR A 25 8.34 5.21 -35.53
C THR A 25 9.68 4.52 -35.73
N THR A 26 9.88 3.39 -35.07
CA THR A 26 10.64 2.27 -35.63
C THR A 26 9.91 0.99 -35.27
N ASP A 27 9.08 0.58 -36.21
CA ASP A 27 8.59 -0.78 -36.38
C ASP A 27 9.79 -1.66 -36.78
N GLU A 28 10.00 -2.79 -36.12
CA GLU A 28 10.02 -4.09 -36.82
C GLU A 28 10.29 -5.28 -35.88
N THR A 29 9.26 -6.12 -35.82
CA THR A 29 9.27 -7.59 -35.88
C THR A 29 9.63 -8.46 -34.67
N SER A 30 8.58 -9.19 -34.30
CA SER A 30 8.51 -10.46 -33.58
C SER A 30 9.57 -11.51 -33.96
N TYR A 31 10.05 -12.21 -32.93
CA TYR A 31 10.45 -13.62 -33.04
C TYR A 31 9.91 -14.41 -31.85
N ASN A 32 8.86 -15.19 -32.11
CA ASN A 32 8.51 -16.36 -31.32
C ASN A 32 9.66 -17.38 -31.43
N ASN A 33 10.14 -17.89 -30.30
CA ASN A 33 10.79 -19.20 -30.29
C ASN A 33 10.40 -20.01 -29.05
N ILE A 34 9.60 -21.03 -29.30
CA ILE A 34 9.31 -22.15 -28.41
C ILE A 34 10.52 -23.09 -28.45
N GLY A 35 11.11 -23.44 -27.30
CA GLY A 35 12.19 -24.41 -27.27
C GLY A 35 12.80 -24.71 -25.90
N THR A 36 12.13 -25.62 -25.17
CA THR A 36 12.68 -26.65 -24.27
C THR A 36 13.58 -26.23 -23.10
N THR A 37 13.12 -26.53 -21.87
CA THR A 37 14.02 -27.01 -20.82
C THR A 37 13.49 -28.31 -20.22
N ASP A 38 14.47 -29.18 -20.02
CA ASP A 38 14.39 -30.59 -19.72
C ASP A 38 14.09 -30.85 -18.24
N ASN A 39 13.59 -32.05 -18.01
CA ASN A 39 13.12 -32.60 -16.76
C ASN A 39 14.29 -32.92 -15.82
N THR A 40 14.27 -32.40 -14.58
CA THR A 40 14.98 -33.06 -13.46
C THR A 40 14.01 -33.27 -12.31
N ASP A 41 13.65 -34.55 -12.16
CA ASP A 41 12.91 -35.14 -11.06
C ASP A 41 13.56 -34.86 -9.69
N GLY A 42 12.70 -34.54 -8.72
CA GLY A 42 12.55 -35.38 -7.53
C GLY A 42 13.54 -35.20 -6.38
N SER A 43 13.22 -34.31 -5.46
CA SER A 43 13.25 -34.68 -4.03
C SER A 43 12.09 -34.02 -3.32
N GLY A 44 11.09 -34.84 -2.95
CA GLY A 44 9.92 -34.39 -2.24
C GLY A 44 10.29 -33.72 -0.93
N ASN A 45 9.90 -32.45 -0.81
CA ASN A 45 9.57 -31.90 0.49
C ASN A 45 8.06 -31.65 0.48
N SER A 46 7.31 -32.63 0.97
CA SER A 46 5.97 -32.38 1.48
C SER A 46 6.09 -31.72 2.85
N ASP A 47 6.67 -30.51 2.90
CA ASP A 47 6.48 -29.62 4.03
C ASP A 47 5.20 -28.84 3.74
N THR A 48 4.09 -29.44 4.16
CA THR A 48 2.98 -28.66 4.68
C THR A 48 3.46 -28.01 5.98
N SER A 49 4.35 -27.03 5.90
CA SER A 49 4.31 -25.98 6.91
C SER A 49 2.98 -25.29 6.68
N GLU A 50 2.02 -25.53 7.56
CA GLU A 50 0.86 -24.67 7.72
C GLU A 50 1.40 -23.26 7.93
N ASN A 51 1.58 -22.54 6.82
CA ASN A 51 1.77 -21.10 6.82
C ASN A 51 0.37 -20.60 7.19
N THR A 52 0.07 -20.58 8.49
CA THR A 52 -1.14 -19.93 8.99
C THR A 52 -0.99 -18.48 8.57
N VAL A 53 -1.62 -18.11 7.46
CA VAL A 53 -1.68 -16.72 7.02
C VAL A 53 -2.61 -16.05 8.03
N THR A 54 -2.05 -15.57 9.14
CA THR A 54 -2.85 -14.88 10.14
C THR A 54 -3.42 -13.61 9.50
N SER A 55 -4.68 -13.28 9.76
CA SER A 55 -5.26 -12.02 9.33
C SER A 55 -4.93 -10.90 10.32
N ILE A 56 -4.94 -9.65 9.86
CA ILE A 56 -4.86 -8.50 10.78
C ILE A 56 -6.26 -8.23 11.32
N SER A 57 -6.60 -8.75 12.50
CA SER A 57 -7.93 -8.47 13.06
C SER A 57 -8.00 -7.05 13.66
N PHE A 58 -8.53 -6.07 12.92
CA PHE A 58 -8.90 -4.74 13.44
C PHE A 58 -10.38 -4.62 13.86
N GLY A 59 -11.16 -5.69 13.75
CA GLY A 59 -12.59 -5.71 14.08
C GLY A 59 -13.35 -6.72 13.24
N GLY A 60 -13.01 -6.82 11.96
CA GLY A 60 -13.48 -7.88 11.07
C GLY A 60 -12.82 -9.25 11.33
N ALA A 61 -13.35 -10.27 10.66
CA ALA A 61 -12.89 -11.65 10.81
C ALA A 61 -12.56 -12.30 9.46
N THR A 62 -11.38 -12.92 9.42
CA THR A 62 -10.89 -13.75 8.32
C THR A 62 -10.53 -15.12 8.89
N PRO A 63 -10.94 -16.21 8.22
CA PRO A 63 -10.49 -17.53 8.61
C PRO A 63 -8.95 -17.67 8.54
N PRO A 64 -8.32 -18.49 9.41
CA PRO A 64 -6.84 -18.58 9.53
C PRO A 64 -6.07 -19.01 8.27
N ASP A 65 -6.76 -19.52 7.25
CA ASP A 65 -6.20 -19.98 5.97
C ASP A 65 -6.62 -19.09 4.79
N GLY A 66 -7.34 -18.00 5.05
CA GLY A 66 -7.96 -17.14 4.03
C GLY A 66 -9.04 -17.83 3.18
N ASN A 67 -9.38 -19.10 3.48
CA ASN A 67 -10.14 -19.99 2.59
C ASN A 67 -11.11 -20.94 3.34
N SER A 68 -11.44 -20.72 4.61
CA SER A 68 -12.24 -21.71 5.36
C SER A 68 -13.73 -21.37 5.47
N VAL A 69 -14.44 -21.30 4.35
CA VAL A 69 -15.89 -21.61 4.32
C VAL A 69 -16.22 -22.41 3.06
N VAL A 70 -16.99 -23.48 3.20
CA VAL A 70 -17.49 -24.27 2.07
C VAL A 70 -18.32 -23.37 1.15
N ASN A 71 -17.94 -23.28 -0.14
CA ASN A 71 -18.54 -22.44 -1.20
C ASN A 71 -18.13 -20.94 -1.23
N VAL A 72 -16.85 -20.62 -1.02
CA VAL A 72 -16.31 -19.28 -1.35
C VAL A 72 -16.17 -19.06 -2.86
N THR A 73 -16.53 -17.86 -3.31
CA THR A 73 -16.30 -17.33 -4.67
C THR A 73 -15.24 -16.23 -4.61
N PRO A 74 -14.63 -15.83 -5.76
CA PRO A 74 -13.74 -14.65 -5.79
C PRO A 74 -14.38 -13.36 -5.26
N GLU A 75 -15.70 -13.30 -5.22
CA GLU A 75 -16.45 -12.15 -4.71
C GLU A 75 -16.45 -12.09 -3.18
N ASN A 76 -16.41 -13.22 -2.46
CA ASN A 76 -16.67 -13.27 -1.02
C ASN A 76 -15.58 -14.00 -0.20
N ASN A 77 -14.46 -14.32 -0.84
CA ASN A 77 -13.27 -14.78 -0.14
C ASN A 77 -12.57 -13.61 0.55
N SER A 78 -12.04 -13.90 1.73
CA SER A 78 -11.02 -13.03 2.32
C SER A 78 -9.80 -13.01 1.42
N ILE A 79 -9.14 -11.86 1.35
CA ILE A 79 -7.91 -11.69 0.59
C ILE A 79 -6.88 -11.12 1.53
N ILE A 80 -5.74 -11.80 1.62
CA ILE A 80 -4.58 -11.34 2.37
C ILE A 80 -3.41 -11.36 1.41
N ARG A 81 -2.70 -10.23 1.33
CA ARG A 81 -1.49 -10.08 0.54
C ARG A 81 -0.38 -9.55 1.41
N THR A 82 0.72 -10.27 1.40
CA THR A 82 1.88 -10.00 2.25
C THR A 82 3.12 -9.91 1.38
N PHE A 83 3.90 -8.86 1.58
CA PHE A 83 5.13 -8.59 0.83
C PHE A 83 6.26 -8.25 1.78
N GLY A 84 7.47 -8.64 1.42
CA GLY A 84 8.67 -8.41 2.22
C GLY A 84 8.67 -9.17 3.55
N GLY A 85 9.26 -8.58 4.58
CA GLY A 85 9.46 -9.18 5.90
C GLY A 85 8.33 -8.97 6.91
N ALA A 86 7.19 -8.40 6.50
CA ALA A 86 6.03 -8.29 7.38
C ALA A 86 5.38 -9.68 7.48
N GLY A 87 5.73 -10.46 8.50
CA GLY A 87 5.19 -11.80 8.71
C GLY A 87 3.75 -11.78 9.23
N ASP A 88 3.50 -12.59 10.23
CA ASP A 88 2.22 -12.58 10.93
C ASP A 88 2.03 -11.25 11.67
N VAL A 89 0.82 -10.69 11.56
CA VAL A 89 0.50 -9.39 12.17
C VAL A 89 -0.77 -9.53 12.99
N HIS A 90 -0.69 -9.17 14.27
CA HIS A 90 -1.82 -9.23 15.20
C HIS A 90 -1.98 -7.91 15.94
N TYR A 91 -3.18 -7.35 15.86
CA TYR A 91 -3.57 -6.17 16.63
C TYR A 91 -4.28 -6.59 17.92
N ALA A 92 -3.95 -5.92 19.02
CA ALA A 92 -4.63 -6.11 20.31
C ALA A 92 -4.73 -4.80 21.10
N VAL A 93 -5.67 -4.76 22.05
CA VAL A 93 -5.74 -3.72 23.07
C VAL A 93 -5.43 -4.34 24.42
N GLU A 94 -4.24 -4.06 24.94
CA GLU A 94 -3.73 -4.62 26.19
C GLU A 94 -3.54 -3.54 27.22
N ASN A 95 -4.18 -3.68 28.39
CA ASN A 95 -4.10 -2.67 29.46
C ASN A 95 -4.48 -1.24 28.99
N ARG A 96 -5.39 -1.12 28.01
CA ARG A 96 -5.81 0.12 27.32
C ARG A 96 -4.75 0.73 26.38
N ASN A 97 -3.68 0.00 26.10
CA ASN A 97 -2.72 0.38 25.09
C ASN A 97 -3.00 -0.41 23.81
N GLU A 98 -3.03 0.30 22.69
CA GLU A 98 -3.11 -0.30 21.37
C GLU A 98 -1.71 -0.82 21.00
N VAL A 99 -1.66 -2.10 20.67
CA VAL A 99 -0.41 -2.83 20.39
C VAL A 99 -0.53 -3.62 19.10
N LEU A 100 0.58 -3.69 18.38
CA LEU A 100 0.72 -4.45 17.15
C LEU A 100 1.88 -5.43 17.30
N TYR A 101 1.59 -6.72 17.21
CA TYR A 101 2.58 -7.78 17.15
C TYR A 101 2.89 -8.07 15.69
N ILE A 102 4.17 -8.11 15.35
CA ILE A 102 4.62 -8.37 13.98
C ILE A 102 5.76 -9.37 14.02
N ASP A 103 5.54 -10.55 13.45
CA ASP A 103 6.52 -11.63 13.39
C ASP A 103 7.54 -11.41 12.26
N ASN A 104 8.70 -12.07 12.38
CA ASN A 104 9.80 -12.11 11.41
C ASN A 104 10.49 -10.77 11.10
N LEU A 105 10.32 -9.75 11.92
CA LEU A 105 11.12 -8.53 11.82
C LEU A 105 12.46 -8.77 12.52
N GLY A 106 13.45 -9.20 11.74
CA GLY A 106 14.79 -9.52 12.21
C GLY A 106 15.26 -8.61 13.35
N PHE A 107 15.65 -9.26 14.46
CA PHE A 107 16.03 -8.74 15.78
C PHE A 107 14.94 -8.68 16.86
N ASP A 108 13.67 -8.94 16.57
CA ASP A 108 12.65 -9.22 17.59
C ASP A 108 12.79 -10.66 18.12
N CYS A 109 13.80 -10.93 18.95
CA CYS A 109 14.07 -12.30 19.40
C CYS A 109 12.92 -12.97 20.19
N THR A 110 11.73 -12.36 20.32
CA THR A 110 10.48 -12.98 20.76
C THR A 110 9.26 -12.14 20.33
N THR A 111 8.20 -12.80 19.85
CA THR A 111 6.84 -12.26 19.58
C THR A 111 6.13 -11.62 20.80
N SER A 112 6.84 -11.35 21.89
CA SER A 112 6.32 -10.84 23.16
C SER A 112 6.45 -9.32 23.33
N ASP A 113 7.29 -8.67 22.52
CA ASP A 113 7.53 -7.22 22.61
C ASP A 113 6.81 -6.52 21.45
N PRO A 114 5.58 -5.99 21.66
CA PRO A 114 4.80 -5.42 20.57
C PRO A 114 5.30 -4.03 20.17
N HIS A 115 4.98 -3.62 18.95
CA HIS A 115 4.94 -2.21 18.60
C HIS A 115 3.81 -1.53 19.37
N THR A 116 4.12 -0.39 19.97
CA THR A 116 3.16 0.40 20.76
C THR A 116 2.78 1.67 20.01
N LYS A 117 1.51 2.08 20.12
CA LYS A 117 1.01 3.29 19.48
C LYS A 117 1.83 4.52 19.88
N VAL A 118 2.28 5.26 18.85
CA VAL A 118 3.15 6.43 18.95
C VAL A 118 2.32 7.66 19.35
N THR A 119 2.39 8.03 20.62
CA THR A 119 1.47 9.02 21.22
C THR A 119 1.70 10.46 20.79
N ASN A 120 2.89 10.83 20.34
CA ASN A 120 3.23 12.17 19.87
C ASN A 120 2.68 12.50 18.47
N PHE A 121 2.34 11.50 17.65
CA PHE A 121 1.79 11.72 16.31
C PHE A 121 0.29 12.03 16.32
N GLY A 122 -0.45 11.53 17.32
CA GLY A 122 -1.88 11.85 17.51
C GLY A 122 -2.86 11.14 16.56
N GLY A 123 -2.37 10.35 15.61
CA GLY A 123 -3.16 9.59 14.63
C GLY A 123 -3.59 10.41 13.41
N PHE A 124 -4.03 9.75 12.34
CA PHE A 124 -4.58 10.36 11.13
C PHE A 124 -5.78 9.56 10.63
N GLY A 125 -6.98 10.10 10.82
CA GLY A 125 -8.22 9.40 10.50
C GLY A 125 -8.33 8.06 11.23
N THR A 126 -8.52 6.97 10.49
CA THR A 126 -8.53 5.59 11.02
C THR A 126 -7.15 4.92 11.02
N GLN A 127 -6.09 5.70 10.86
CA GLN A 127 -4.72 5.24 10.69
C GLN A 127 -3.84 5.74 11.85
N ASP A 128 -2.91 4.88 12.27
CA ASP A 128 -2.02 5.14 13.40
C ASP A 128 -0.60 4.66 13.13
N VAL A 129 0.33 5.22 13.90
CA VAL A 129 1.75 4.83 13.90
C VAL A 129 2.04 4.03 15.16
N TYR A 130 2.80 2.95 15.02
CA TYR A 130 3.28 2.08 16.09
C TYR A 130 4.79 1.97 16.01
N ALA A 131 5.47 1.91 17.16
CA ALA A 131 6.92 1.77 17.22
C ALA A 131 7.32 0.60 18.11
N ALA A 132 8.27 -0.20 17.62
CA ALA A 132 8.92 -1.22 18.41
C ALA A 132 9.77 -0.59 19.52
N PRO A 133 9.99 -1.29 20.64
CA PRO A 133 10.92 -0.83 21.65
C PRO A 133 12.34 -0.71 21.08
N PHE A 134 13.02 0.39 21.38
CA PHE A 134 14.43 0.61 21.00
C PHE A 134 15.42 -0.24 21.78
N THR A 135 14.96 -0.92 22.83
CA THR A 135 15.75 -1.87 23.62
C THR A 135 14.88 -3.04 24.06
N VAL A 136 15.42 -4.24 23.97
CA VAL A 136 14.80 -5.46 24.55
C VAL A 136 15.67 -5.99 25.69
N THR A 137 15.10 -6.83 26.53
CA THR A 137 15.85 -7.47 27.63
C THR A 137 16.25 -8.88 27.22
N ASP A 138 17.54 -9.19 27.27
CA ASP A 138 18.07 -10.54 27.03
C ASP A 138 17.49 -11.50 28.09
N PRO A 139 16.74 -12.54 27.70
CA PRO A 139 16.11 -13.45 28.64
C PRO A 139 17.12 -14.32 29.42
N GLN A 140 18.36 -14.46 28.94
CA GLN A 140 19.38 -15.31 29.57
C GLN A 140 20.18 -14.59 30.66
N ASN A 141 20.39 -13.28 30.52
CA ASN A 141 21.29 -12.52 31.40
C ASN A 141 20.72 -11.15 31.84
N SER A 142 19.49 -10.83 31.44
CA SER A 142 18.79 -9.58 31.76
C SER A 142 19.50 -8.30 31.32
N GLN A 143 20.44 -8.39 30.37
CA GLN A 143 21.08 -7.21 29.78
C GLN A 143 20.15 -6.56 28.75
N SER A 144 20.29 -5.24 28.61
CA SER A 144 19.56 -4.50 27.59
C SER A 144 20.27 -4.64 26.24
N ILE A 145 19.54 -5.06 25.21
CA ILE A 145 20.01 -5.18 23.83
C ILE A 145 19.38 -4.04 23.02
N PRO A 146 20.17 -3.11 22.46
CA PRO A 146 19.68 -2.09 21.54
C PRO A 146 19.07 -2.72 20.29
N GLN A 147 17.90 -2.23 19.92
CA GLN A 147 17.18 -2.64 18.74
C GLN A 147 17.29 -1.61 17.63
N ASN A 148 17.12 -2.10 16.41
CA ASN A 148 16.84 -1.22 15.29
C ASN A 148 15.42 -0.64 15.45
N GLY A 149 15.29 0.68 15.40
CA GLY A 149 13.97 1.33 15.41
C GLY A 149 13.12 0.86 14.23
N SER A 150 12.13 0.03 14.55
CA SER A 150 11.09 -0.42 13.65
C SER A 150 9.83 0.40 13.90
N PHE A 151 9.25 0.91 12.82
CA PHE A 151 7.98 1.62 12.84
C PHE A 151 7.01 0.87 11.95
N ALA A 152 5.78 0.78 12.42
CA ALA A 152 4.66 0.28 11.64
C ALA A 152 3.61 1.39 11.52
N ILE A 153 2.94 1.42 10.39
CA ILE A 153 1.70 2.17 10.22
C ILE A 153 0.61 1.16 9.92
N ALA A 154 -0.55 1.39 10.49
CA ALA A 154 -1.69 0.52 10.32
C ALA A 154 -2.95 1.35 10.15
N GLY A 155 -3.87 0.84 9.33
CA GLY A 155 -5.16 1.45 9.11
C GLY A 155 -6.22 0.39 8.84
N THR A 156 -7.44 0.68 9.30
CA THR A 156 -8.62 -0.11 9.01
C THR A 156 -9.71 0.80 8.45
N SER A 157 -10.59 0.29 7.59
CA SER A 157 -11.82 1.02 7.31
C SER A 157 -12.70 1.08 8.56
N THR A 158 -13.62 2.04 8.58
CA THR A 158 -14.57 2.23 9.68
C THR A 158 -15.39 0.98 9.97
N SER A 159 -15.70 0.16 8.96
CA SER A 159 -16.44 -1.09 9.10
C SER A 159 -15.59 -2.26 9.60
N GLY A 160 -14.26 -2.13 9.61
CA GLY A 160 -13.35 -3.24 9.88
C GLY A 160 -13.24 -4.26 8.74
N ALA A 161 -13.86 -4.02 7.58
CA ALA A 161 -13.88 -4.97 6.46
C ALA A 161 -12.56 -5.04 5.68
N ILE A 162 -11.74 -3.99 5.72
CA ILE A 162 -10.48 -3.91 5.01
C ILE A 162 -9.44 -3.19 5.86
N GLY A 163 -8.16 -3.47 5.59
CA GLY A 163 -7.10 -2.78 6.29
C GLY A 163 -5.74 -3.05 5.67
N TYR A 164 -4.75 -2.34 6.21
CA TYR A 164 -3.36 -2.48 5.83
C TYR A 164 -2.44 -2.38 7.05
N VAL A 165 -1.24 -2.93 6.90
CA VAL A 165 -0.09 -2.65 7.77
C VAL A 165 1.15 -2.47 6.88
N VAL A 166 1.92 -1.42 7.11
CA VAL A 166 3.25 -1.25 6.50
C VAL A 166 4.27 -1.17 7.62
N VAL A 167 5.35 -1.92 7.48
CA VAL A 167 6.48 -1.91 8.39
C VAL A 167 7.70 -1.36 7.68
N HIS A 168 8.31 -0.37 8.31
CA HIS A 168 9.53 0.24 7.85
C HIS A 168 10.53 0.40 8.99
N HIS A 169 11.79 0.06 8.73
CA HIS A 169 12.88 0.26 9.67
C HIS A 169 13.63 1.56 9.35
N VAL A 170 14.00 2.33 10.37
CA VAL A 170 14.65 3.64 10.20
C VAL A 170 16.18 3.53 10.19
N PHE A 171 16.76 2.48 10.77
CA PHE A 171 18.22 2.29 10.73
C PHE A 171 18.61 1.33 9.60
N LYS A 172 19.65 1.70 8.83
CA LYS A 172 20.24 0.94 7.70
C LYS A 172 20.03 -0.58 7.82
N VAL A 173 19.03 -1.09 7.14
CA VAL A 173 18.95 -2.52 6.84
C VAL A 173 18.71 -2.73 5.37
N THR A 174 19.25 -3.83 4.88
CA THR A 174 18.89 -4.43 3.61
C THR A 174 17.38 -4.57 3.47
N ASP A 175 16.88 -4.55 2.24
CA ASP A 175 15.44 -4.56 1.89
C ASP A 175 14.62 -5.68 2.59
N THR A 176 15.30 -6.73 3.04
CA THR A 176 14.75 -7.90 3.74
C THR A 176 13.96 -7.62 5.03
N LEU A 177 14.09 -6.44 5.66
CA LEU A 177 13.33 -6.10 6.87
C LEU A 177 12.16 -5.13 6.63
N LYS A 178 11.92 -4.71 5.39
CA LYS A 178 10.71 -3.93 5.06
C LYS A 178 9.62 -4.88 4.64
N GLY A 179 8.37 -4.53 4.92
CA GLY A 179 7.26 -5.32 4.46
C GLY A 179 5.94 -4.60 4.58
N TYR A 180 4.94 -5.12 3.88
CA TYR A 180 3.61 -4.57 3.94
C TYR A 180 2.57 -5.64 3.68
N LYS A 181 1.39 -5.38 4.20
CA LYS A 181 0.24 -6.24 4.12
C LYS A 181 -0.99 -5.40 3.86
N TYR A 182 -1.84 -5.85 2.96
CA TYR A 182 -3.20 -5.35 2.82
C TYR A 182 -4.15 -6.52 2.75
N GLN A 183 -5.39 -6.27 3.15
CA GLN A 183 -6.37 -7.32 3.23
C GLN A 183 -7.81 -6.81 3.10
N ARG A 184 -8.66 -7.74 2.69
CA ARG A 184 -10.10 -7.69 2.85
C ARG A 184 -10.54 -8.86 3.72
N GLU A 185 -11.20 -8.54 4.81
CA GLU A 185 -11.79 -9.49 5.72
C GLU A 185 -12.94 -10.23 5.06
N GLN A 186 -13.25 -11.44 5.53
CA GLN A 186 -14.45 -12.14 5.05
C GLN A 186 -15.72 -11.54 5.67
N PHE A 187 -15.64 -11.13 6.93
CA PHE A 187 -16.73 -10.48 7.65
C PHE A 187 -16.26 -9.16 8.25
N ASP A 188 -17.11 -8.15 8.21
CA ASP A 188 -16.87 -6.87 8.87
C ASP A 188 -17.03 -6.97 10.40
N GLU A 189 -16.83 -5.87 11.12
CA GLU A 189 -16.95 -5.83 12.59
C GLU A 189 -18.35 -6.21 13.11
N ASN A 190 -19.37 -6.08 12.25
CA ASN A 190 -20.76 -6.38 12.53
C ASN A 190 -21.16 -7.78 12.06
N ASN A 191 -20.18 -8.60 11.65
CA ASN A 191 -20.35 -9.96 11.15
C ASN A 191 -21.21 -10.03 9.86
N VAL A 192 -21.14 -8.97 9.03
CA VAL A 192 -21.73 -8.91 7.69
C VAL A 192 -20.70 -9.41 6.69
N LEU A 193 -21.14 -10.24 5.74
CA LEU A 193 -20.27 -10.78 4.68
C LEU A 193 -19.75 -9.62 3.82
N VAL A 194 -18.43 -9.49 3.76
CA VAL A 194 -17.74 -8.54 2.88
C VAL A 194 -17.62 -9.18 1.50
N THR A 195 -17.93 -8.40 0.47
CA THR A 195 -17.87 -8.89 -0.91
C THR A 195 -17.16 -7.89 -1.82
N PHE A 196 -16.84 -8.30 -3.04
CA PHE A 196 -16.66 -7.43 -4.18
C PHE A 196 -17.54 -7.96 -5.31
N SER A 197 -18.73 -7.36 -5.41
CA SER A 197 -19.73 -7.63 -6.43
C SER A 197 -20.36 -6.29 -6.81
N PRO A 198 -19.64 -5.44 -7.56
CA PRO A 198 -20.13 -4.11 -7.87
C PRO A 198 -21.43 -4.20 -8.68
N GLY A 199 -22.44 -3.48 -8.21
CA GLY A 199 -23.68 -3.17 -8.93
C GLY A 199 -23.68 -1.74 -9.47
N GLU A 200 -22.63 -0.96 -9.19
CA GLU A 200 -22.34 0.31 -9.85
C GLU A 200 -21.80 0.05 -11.26
N ASP A 201 -22.30 0.80 -12.24
CA ASP A 201 -21.77 0.82 -13.61
C ASP A 201 -21.05 2.16 -13.87
N GLY A 202 -19.95 2.11 -14.63
CA GLY A 202 -19.22 3.29 -15.11
C GLY A 202 -18.04 3.72 -14.23
N GLU A 203 -17.64 4.98 -14.38
CA GLU A 203 -16.52 5.58 -13.64
C GLU A 203 -16.95 6.02 -12.23
N ILE A 204 -16.16 5.61 -11.24
CA ILE A 204 -16.40 5.84 -9.84
C ILE A 204 -15.21 6.60 -9.26
N ALA A 205 -15.47 7.78 -8.71
CA ALA A 205 -14.49 8.55 -7.96
C ALA A 205 -14.67 8.36 -6.44
N ARG A 206 -13.56 8.28 -5.71
CA ARG A 206 -13.48 8.17 -4.26
C ARG A 206 -12.36 9.03 -3.71
N THR A 207 -12.52 9.47 -2.48
CA THR A 207 -11.47 10.10 -1.69
C THR A 207 -10.97 9.14 -0.63
N GLY A 208 -9.78 9.41 -0.12
CA GLY A 208 -9.17 8.63 0.94
C GLY A 208 -8.09 9.39 1.65
N GLU A 209 -7.43 8.69 2.55
CA GLU A 209 -6.37 9.20 3.40
C GLU A 209 -5.14 8.32 3.23
N TYR A 210 -3.98 8.95 3.07
CA TYR A 210 -2.68 8.27 2.98
C TYR A 210 -1.83 8.60 4.21
N LEU A 211 -1.22 7.57 4.78
CA LEU A 211 -0.17 7.69 5.78
C LEU A 211 1.05 6.90 5.31
N GLY A 212 2.21 7.55 5.26
CA GLY A 212 3.46 6.98 4.77
C GLY A 212 4.62 7.12 5.74
N LEU A 213 5.53 6.15 5.71
CA LEU A 213 6.85 6.19 6.33
C LEU A 213 7.89 6.48 5.25
N ARG A 214 8.59 7.61 5.37
CA ARG A 214 9.63 8.03 4.43
C ARG A 214 10.99 8.03 5.12
N THR A 215 11.99 7.45 4.46
CA THR A 215 13.38 7.40 4.95
C THR A 215 14.33 7.87 3.87
N LYS A 216 15.39 8.59 4.28
CA LYS A 216 16.45 9.00 3.37
C LYS A 216 17.45 7.87 3.19
N LYS A 217 17.76 7.56 1.93
CA LYS A 217 18.65 6.47 1.56
C LYS A 217 20.03 6.66 2.18
N GLY A 218 20.50 5.62 2.86
CA GLY A 218 21.83 5.59 3.45
C GLY A 218 21.99 6.38 4.76
N THR A 219 20.93 6.97 5.31
CA THR A 219 20.94 7.66 6.62
C THR A 219 19.88 7.07 7.56
N THR A 220 19.74 7.65 8.75
CA THR A 220 18.67 7.36 9.72
C THR A 220 17.61 8.48 9.74
N GLU A 221 17.66 9.38 8.76
CA GLU A 221 16.71 10.48 8.66
C GLU A 221 15.40 9.96 8.07
N GLY A 222 14.29 10.29 8.72
CA GLY A 222 12.96 9.87 8.28
C GLY A 222 11.85 10.75 8.83
N GLY A 223 10.67 10.59 8.26
CA GLY A 223 9.47 11.33 8.60
C GLY A 223 8.20 10.55 8.26
N TYR A 224 7.08 10.98 8.81
CA TYR A 224 5.76 10.56 8.33
C TYR A 224 5.33 11.46 7.17
N VAL A 225 4.57 10.90 6.23
CA VAL A 225 3.94 11.64 5.14
C VAL A 225 2.45 11.44 5.23
N ILE A 226 1.68 12.52 5.28
CA ILE A 226 0.22 12.49 5.22
C ILE A 226 -0.22 13.11 3.90
N ALA A 227 -1.21 12.51 3.25
CA ALA A 227 -1.82 13.06 2.04
C ALA A 227 -3.32 12.76 1.99
N GLU A 228 -4.03 13.59 1.24
CA GLU A 228 -5.38 13.27 0.75
C GLU A 228 -5.25 12.44 -0.52
N LEU A 229 -6.06 11.40 -0.65
CA LEU A 229 -6.12 10.56 -1.83
C LEU A 229 -7.35 10.86 -2.64
N PHE A 230 -7.17 10.81 -3.95
CA PHE A 230 -8.23 10.74 -4.92
C PHE A 230 -8.03 9.48 -5.75
N PHE A 231 -9.05 8.64 -5.82
CA PHE A 231 -9.07 7.38 -6.54
C PHE A 231 -10.20 7.41 -7.56
N GLN A 232 -9.92 6.98 -8.77
CA GLN A 232 -10.94 6.75 -9.79
C GLN A 232 -10.81 5.33 -10.31
N VAL A 233 -11.94 4.69 -10.55
CA VAL A 233 -11.99 3.37 -11.18
C VAL A 233 -13.10 3.32 -12.21
N ASP A 234 -12.80 2.75 -13.37
CA ASP A 234 -13.79 2.35 -14.37
C ASP A 234 -14.22 0.90 -14.10
N ILE A 235 -15.41 0.73 -13.51
CA ILE A 235 -15.99 -0.58 -13.21
C ILE A 235 -16.67 -1.20 -14.43
N GLN A 236 -17.02 -0.38 -15.43
CA GLN A 236 -17.65 -0.87 -16.64
C GLN A 236 -16.63 -1.61 -17.52
N ASP A 237 -15.41 -1.09 -17.58
CA ASP A 237 -14.31 -1.63 -18.39
C ASP A 237 -13.04 -1.89 -17.52
N PRO A 238 -13.12 -2.75 -16.48
CA PRO A 238 -12.06 -2.93 -15.49
C PRO A 238 -10.77 -3.54 -16.07
N ASN A 239 -10.90 -4.18 -17.24
CA ASN A 239 -9.82 -4.87 -17.94
C ASN A 239 -9.24 -4.06 -19.10
N VAL A 240 -9.60 -2.79 -19.22
CA VAL A 240 -9.01 -1.89 -20.23
C VAL A 240 -7.88 -1.10 -19.57
N SER A 241 -6.78 -0.89 -20.33
CA SER A 241 -5.64 -0.06 -19.90
C SER A 241 -6.14 1.25 -19.27
N ARG A 242 -5.61 1.61 -18.09
CA ARG A 242 -6.00 2.79 -17.27
C ARG A 242 -7.29 2.66 -16.48
N SER A 243 -7.83 1.47 -16.22
CA SER A 243 -9.06 1.31 -15.43
C SER A 243 -9.01 1.90 -14.02
N THR A 244 -7.82 2.18 -13.45
CA THR A 244 -7.68 2.88 -12.17
C THR A 244 -6.78 4.11 -12.28
N GLN A 245 -7.12 5.18 -11.56
CA GLN A 245 -6.26 6.34 -11.33
C GLN A 245 -6.15 6.64 -9.83
N PHE A 246 -4.96 7.04 -9.40
CA PHE A 246 -4.75 7.57 -8.06
C PHE A 246 -4.29 9.02 -8.14
N ARG A 247 -4.33 9.76 -7.05
CA ARG A 247 -3.63 11.04 -6.92
C ARG A 247 -3.49 11.34 -5.45
N MET A 248 -2.28 11.75 -5.06
CA MET A 248 -2.02 12.27 -3.73
C MET A 248 -1.97 13.79 -3.79
N ASN A 249 -2.79 14.43 -2.95
CA ASN A 249 -2.83 15.87 -2.77
C ASN A 249 -2.40 16.25 -1.36
N ASN A 250 -1.96 17.50 -1.20
CA ASN A 250 -1.68 18.08 0.12
C ASN A 250 -0.62 17.28 0.92
N ARG A 251 0.33 16.63 0.21
CA ARG A 251 1.38 15.81 0.82
C ARG A 251 2.24 16.64 1.78
N THR A 252 2.13 16.31 3.07
CA THR A 252 2.79 17.03 4.16
C THR A 252 3.67 16.09 4.98
N ARG A 253 4.89 16.55 5.30
CA ARG A 253 5.88 15.81 6.10
C ARG A 253 5.75 16.12 7.59
N TYR A 254 5.96 15.11 8.43
CA TYR A 254 5.89 15.21 9.89
C TYR A 254 7.10 14.54 10.54
N SER A 255 7.54 15.10 11.68
CA SER A 255 8.67 14.58 12.44
C SER A 255 8.31 13.26 13.13
N MET A 256 9.18 12.25 13.03
CA MET A 256 9.07 11.05 13.86
C MET A 256 9.34 11.33 15.36
N VAL A 257 10.05 12.42 15.67
CA VAL A 257 10.43 12.77 17.06
C VAL A 257 9.36 13.58 17.76
N THR A 258 8.81 14.60 17.09
CA THR A 258 7.81 15.49 17.71
C THR A 258 6.38 15.18 17.29
N GLY A 259 6.17 14.45 16.19
CA GLY A 259 4.85 14.24 15.60
C GLY A 259 4.27 15.50 14.93
N LEU A 260 5.01 16.62 14.91
CA LEU A 260 4.54 17.88 14.34
C LEU A 260 4.91 17.99 12.86
N SER A 261 4.11 18.77 12.13
CA SER A 261 4.39 19.11 10.73
C SER A 261 5.75 19.79 10.61
N LEU A 262 6.54 19.35 9.63
CA LEU A 262 7.83 19.92 9.26
C LEU A 262 7.70 21.06 8.26
N LYS A 263 6.47 21.41 7.85
CA LYS A 263 6.24 22.42 6.81
C LYS A 263 6.83 23.77 7.22
N GLY A 264 7.80 24.24 6.43
CA GLY A 264 8.46 25.53 6.65
C GLY A 264 9.66 25.47 7.59
N ASP A 265 10.00 24.30 8.14
CA ASP A 265 11.27 24.10 8.84
C ASP A 265 12.45 24.09 7.84
N PRO A 266 13.68 24.43 8.27
CA PRO A 266 14.86 24.37 7.41
C PRO A 266 15.05 22.97 6.78
N GLY A 267 15.19 22.90 5.45
CA GLY A 267 15.22 21.65 4.66
C GLY A 267 13.84 21.08 4.30
N TYR A 268 12.76 21.68 4.79
CA TYR A 268 11.37 21.29 4.56
C TYR A 268 10.52 22.49 4.08
N GLU A 269 11.17 23.45 3.42
CA GLU A 269 10.55 24.69 2.96
C GLU A 269 9.53 24.45 1.84
N LEU A 270 9.79 23.43 0.99
CA LEU A 270 8.89 23.01 -0.06
C LEU A 270 8.03 21.83 0.40
N ASN A 271 6.74 21.89 0.07
CA ASN A 271 5.86 20.73 0.14
C ASN A 271 6.36 19.65 -0.84
N HIS A 272 5.99 18.41 -0.58
CA HIS A 272 6.12 17.38 -1.60
C HIS A 272 5.18 17.69 -2.76
N PRO A 273 5.62 17.47 -4.02
CA PRO A 273 4.73 17.63 -5.15
C PRO A 273 3.55 16.66 -5.03
N ASP A 274 2.38 17.12 -5.47
CA ASP A 274 1.24 16.24 -5.70
C ASP A 274 1.65 15.18 -6.74
N THR A 275 1.31 13.93 -6.48
CA THR A 275 1.72 12.82 -7.33
C THR A 275 0.75 12.75 -8.51
N ILE A 276 1.23 13.05 -9.73
CA ILE A 276 0.43 12.93 -10.95
C ILE A 276 1.32 12.48 -12.12
N ARG A 277 1.23 11.18 -12.42
CA ARG A 277 1.22 10.58 -13.76
C ARG A 277 1.20 9.04 -13.58
N PHE A 278 0.11 8.40 -14.01
CA PHE A 278 0.02 6.95 -14.00
C PHE A 278 0.50 6.45 -15.34
N VAL A 279 1.50 5.58 -15.30
CA VAL A 279 1.95 4.81 -16.44
C VAL A 279 2.15 3.42 -15.91
N VAL A 280 1.08 2.61 -15.90
CA VAL A 280 1.09 1.19 -16.27
C VAL A 280 -0.34 0.65 -16.33
N GLU A 281 -0.54 -0.18 -17.35
CA GLU A 281 -1.76 -0.86 -17.75
C GLU A 281 -1.98 -2.07 -16.86
N SER A 282 -2.80 -1.93 -15.83
CA SER A 282 -3.14 -3.07 -15.00
C SER A 282 -4.65 -3.12 -14.82
N GLU A 283 -5.16 -4.29 -15.18
CA GLU A 283 -6.57 -4.65 -15.05
C GLU A 283 -6.91 -4.79 -13.56
N MET A 284 -8.18 -4.55 -13.23
CA MET A 284 -8.71 -4.91 -11.93
C MET A 284 -9.15 -6.37 -11.96
N ASP A 285 -8.69 -7.16 -11.01
CA ASP A 285 -9.09 -8.55 -10.89
C ASP A 285 -10.58 -8.65 -10.52
N LEU A 286 -11.21 -9.78 -10.85
CA LEU A 286 -12.62 -10.06 -10.54
C LEU A 286 -12.96 -10.00 -9.05
N ASN A 287 -11.95 -10.04 -8.19
CA ASN A 287 -12.08 -9.96 -6.75
C ASN A 287 -11.83 -8.53 -6.23
N GLY A 288 -11.66 -7.53 -7.08
CA GLY A 288 -11.46 -6.13 -6.70
C GLY A 288 -10.03 -5.78 -6.29
N GLU A 289 -9.07 -6.68 -6.47
CA GLU A 289 -7.64 -6.34 -6.37
C GLU A 289 -7.19 -5.56 -7.60
N PHE A 290 -6.29 -4.61 -7.39
CA PHE A 290 -5.64 -3.87 -8.47
C PHE A 290 -4.19 -3.58 -8.09
N THR A 291 -3.36 -3.45 -9.11
CA THR A 291 -2.01 -2.91 -8.99
C THR A 291 -1.92 -1.74 -9.96
N THR A 292 -1.12 -0.71 -9.70
CA THR A 292 -0.78 0.30 -10.72
C THR A 292 0.62 0.86 -10.47
N GLU A 293 1.32 1.26 -11.51
CA GLU A 293 2.60 1.97 -11.38
C GLU A 293 2.44 3.43 -11.77
N PHE A 294 3.26 4.28 -11.18
CA PHE A 294 3.23 5.70 -11.42
C PHE A 294 4.63 6.29 -11.46
N ASP A 295 4.72 7.41 -12.14
CA ASP A 295 5.82 8.33 -12.08
C ASP A 295 5.28 9.74 -11.76
N THR A 296 6.13 10.63 -11.28
CA THR A 296 5.77 12.03 -11.13
C THR A 296 6.93 12.86 -11.59
N ASP A 297 6.66 13.68 -12.60
CA ASP A 297 7.61 14.62 -13.15
C ASP A 297 7.58 15.91 -12.33
N LEU A 298 8.76 16.47 -12.07
CA LEU A 298 8.91 17.82 -11.53
C LEU A 298 9.81 18.60 -12.51
N GLY A 299 9.29 19.70 -13.07
CA GLY A 299 9.92 20.33 -14.22
C GLY A 299 9.91 19.41 -15.44
N GLU A 300 11.07 19.16 -16.05
CA GLU A 300 11.21 18.34 -17.27
C GLU A 300 11.76 16.93 -17.00
N SER A 301 11.71 16.44 -15.76
CA SER A 301 12.30 15.14 -15.40
C SER A 301 11.54 14.44 -14.30
N THR A 302 11.58 13.11 -14.35
CA THR A 302 10.96 12.24 -13.36
C THR A 302 11.65 12.39 -12.01
N PHE A 303 10.85 12.71 -11.00
CA PHE A 303 11.27 12.98 -9.63
C PHE A 303 10.96 11.81 -8.69
N GLU A 304 9.85 11.12 -8.94
CA GLU A 304 9.34 10.02 -8.12
C GLU A 304 8.79 8.92 -9.01
N THR A 305 8.97 7.67 -8.59
CA THR A 305 8.37 6.50 -9.24
C THR A 305 7.90 5.52 -8.17
N GLY A 306 6.84 4.77 -8.43
CA GLY A 306 6.31 3.83 -7.46
C GLY A 306 5.21 2.93 -7.99
N SER A 307 4.69 2.14 -7.07
CA SER A 307 3.60 1.18 -7.30
C SER A 307 2.55 1.33 -6.22
N VAL A 308 1.30 1.10 -6.59
CA VAL A 308 0.13 1.01 -5.72
C VAL A 308 -0.40 -0.41 -5.81
N TYR A 309 -0.67 -1.01 -4.67
CA TYR A 309 -1.36 -2.29 -4.55
C TYR A 309 -2.59 -2.05 -3.69
N GLY A 310 -3.75 -2.52 -4.12
CA GLY A 310 -4.95 -2.31 -3.33
C GLY A 310 -6.06 -3.29 -3.62
N ILE A 311 -7.09 -3.17 -2.80
CA ILE A 311 -8.29 -3.99 -2.83
C ILE A 311 -9.50 -3.15 -2.49
N LEU A 312 -10.60 -3.41 -3.18
CA LEU A 312 -11.90 -2.78 -2.93
C LEU A 312 -12.87 -3.77 -2.25
N SER A 313 -13.88 -3.22 -1.57
CA SER A 313 -15.04 -3.98 -1.12
C SER A 313 -16.33 -3.32 -1.63
N THR A 314 -17.43 -4.09 -1.59
CA THR A 314 -18.78 -3.62 -1.89
C THR A 314 -19.71 -3.84 -0.70
N ASN A 315 -20.65 -2.92 -0.52
CA ASN A 315 -21.75 -3.09 0.43
C ASN A 315 -22.86 -3.99 -0.16
N ALA A 316 -23.90 -4.25 0.64
CA ALA A 316 -25.06 -5.06 0.22
C ALA A 316 -25.85 -4.51 -0.97
N GLU A 317 -25.65 -3.24 -1.34
CA GLU A 317 -26.29 -2.59 -2.49
C GLU A 317 -25.41 -2.67 -3.76
N GLY A 318 -24.23 -3.29 -3.68
CA GLY A 318 -23.26 -3.35 -4.77
C GLY A 318 -22.50 -2.04 -4.98
N LEU A 319 -22.59 -1.09 -4.04
CA LEU A 319 -21.77 0.12 -4.09
C LEU A 319 -20.38 -0.19 -3.54
N ILE A 320 -19.35 0.54 -3.95
CA ILE A 320 -17.98 0.46 -3.43
C ILE A 320 -17.81 1.52 -2.34
N PRO A 321 -18.04 1.22 -1.04
CA PRO A 321 -17.91 2.19 0.02
C PRO A 321 -16.46 2.40 0.46
N GLU A 322 -15.59 1.41 0.30
CA GLU A 322 -14.28 1.39 0.93
C GLU A 322 -13.24 0.62 0.10
N GLY A 323 -11.98 0.98 0.30
CA GLY A 323 -10.81 0.34 -0.31
C GLY A 323 -9.56 0.57 0.52
N ALA A 324 -8.59 -0.33 0.43
CA ALA A 324 -7.36 -0.24 1.20
C ALA A 324 -6.20 -0.76 0.38
N GLY A 325 -5.00 -0.32 0.74
CA GLY A 325 -3.83 -0.76 0.04
C GLY A 325 -2.56 -0.09 0.51
N VAL A 326 -1.51 -0.27 -0.28
CA VAL A 326 -0.16 0.16 0.00
C VAL A 326 0.41 0.85 -1.23
N ILE A 327 1.09 1.98 -1.01
CA ILE A 327 1.88 2.68 -2.00
C ILE A 327 3.36 2.53 -1.60
N THR A 328 4.19 2.08 -2.52
CA THR A 328 5.64 2.04 -2.36
C THR A 328 6.29 2.89 -3.44
N LEU A 329 7.21 3.76 -3.06
CA LEU A 329 7.84 4.68 -4.00
C LEU A 329 9.28 5.01 -3.64
N THR A 330 10.01 5.47 -4.66
CA THR A 330 11.31 6.10 -4.53
C THR A 330 11.23 7.51 -5.09
N SER A 331 11.86 8.45 -4.41
CA SER A 331 11.87 9.85 -4.84
C SER A 331 13.12 10.57 -4.43
N GLN A 332 13.34 11.72 -5.05
CA GLN A 332 14.44 12.62 -4.73
C GLN A 332 14.04 13.64 -3.65
N ASP A 333 15.00 14.40 -3.13
CA ASP A 333 14.68 15.60 -2.37
C ASP A 333 14.11 16.68 -3.31
N PRO A 334 12.87 17.17 -3.11
CA PRO A 334 12.24 18.08 -4.07
C PRO A 334 12.97 19.42 -4.17
N THR A 335 13.55 19.91 -3.06
CA THR A 335 14.28 21.18 -3.04
C THR A 335 15.61 21.06 -3.76
N GLN A 336 16.39 20.02 -3.48
CA GLN A 336 17.66 19.79 -4.17
C GLN A 336 17.45 19.48 -5.66
N PHE A 337 16.41 18.72 -5.99
CA PHE A 337 16.07 18.39 -7.37
C PHE A 337 15.74 19.64 -8.19
N MET A 338 14.85 20.51 -7.70
CA MET A 338 14.53 21.76 -8.39
C MET A 338 15.71 22.72 -8.49
N ASN A 339 16.51 22.83 -7.42
CA ASN A 339 17.72 23.64 -7.46
C ASN A 339 18.75 23.08 -8.45
N SER A 340 18.82 21.76 -8.61
CA SER A 340 19.72 21.13 -9.58
C SER A 340 19.30 21.44 -11.02
N GLN A 341 17.99 21.34 -11.32
CA GLN A 341 17.46 21.74 -12.63
C GLN A 341 17.70 23.23 -12.93
N ASN A 342 17.66 24.09 -11.91
CA ASN A 342 17.96 25.52 -12.04
C ASN A 342 19.46 25.86 -12.02
N GLY A 343 20.35 24.86 -11.92
CA GLY A 343 21.80 25.06 -11.87
C GLY A 343 22.33 25.70 -10.57
N THR A 344 21.53 25.74 -9.50
CA THR A 344 21.90 26.27 -8.18
C THR A 344 22.30 25.18 -7.18
N PHE A 345 22.23 23.91 -7.58
CA PHE A 345 22.70 22.76 -6.81
C PHE A 345 23.49 21.81 -7.72
N ASP A 346 24.74 21.52 -7.34
CA ASP A 346 25.72 20.80 -8.16
C ASP A 346 26.19 19.47 -7.54
N ARG A 347 25.54 19.03 -6.46
CA ARG A 347 25.86 17.78 -5.75
C ARG A 347 24.89 16.66 -6.13
N GLU A 348 25.21 15.45 -5.69
CA GLU A 348 24.28 14.33 -5.73
C GLU A 348 23.03 14.67 -4.91
N ILE A 349 21.87 14.47 -5.50
CA ILE A 349 20.57 14.73 -4.89
C ILE A 349 20.24 13.57 -3.94
N ASP A 350 19.82 13.92 -2.73
CA ASP A 350 19.37 12.96 -1.73
C ASP A 350 18.19 12.13 -2.26
N GLN A 351 18.26 10.82 -2.04
CA GLN A 351 17.25 9.84 -2.43
C GLN A 351 16.45 9.39 -1.22
N TYR A 352 15.18 9.08 -1.41
CA TYR A 352 14.27 8.61 -0.39
C TYR A 352 13.51 7.39 -0.84
N GLU A 353 13.20 6.55 0.12
CA GLU A 353 12.27 5.43 0.00
C GLU A 353 11.07 5.73 0.90
N GLU A 354 9.87 5.52 0.38
CA GLU A 354 8.63 5.72 1.10
C GLU A 354 7.72 4.52 0.88
N ALA A 355 7.13 4.04 1.97
CA ALA A 355 6.07 3.06 1.92
C ALA A 355 4.95 3.55 2.84
N GLY A 356 3.74 3.59 2.30
CA GLY A 356 2.57 4.08 3.01
C GLY A 356 1.35 3.24 2.71
N GLY A 357 0.39 3.25 3.61
CA GLY A 357 -0.90 2.65 3.32
C GLY A 357 -1.96 3.71 3.12
N PHE A 358 -3.09 3.25 2.60
CA PHE A 358 -4.25 4.08 2.39
C PHE A 358 -5.53 3.39 2.79
N ILE A 359 -6.49 4.23 3.18
CA ILE A 359 -7.90 3.87 3.32
C ILE A 359 -8.71 4.80 2.43
N LEU A 360 -9.50 4.22 1.55
CA LEU A 360 -10.61 4.86 0.85
C LEU A 360 -11.85 4.60 1.67
N ASP A 361 -12.61 5.63 2.00
CA ASP A 361 -13.90 5.49 2.66
C ASP A 361 -14.84 6.61 2.18
N ARG A 362 -16.01 6.20 1.69
CA ARG A 362 -17.06 7.05 1.12
C ARG A 362 -17.61 8.09 2.11
N ASN A 363 -17.39 7.88 3.41
CA ASN A 363 -17.86 8.76 4.48
C ASN A 363 -16.76 9.62 5.10
N LEU A 364 -15.54 9.63 4.55
CA LEU A 364 -14.52 10.59 4.97
C LEU A 364 -15.03 12.02 4.66
N PRO A 365 -14.94 12.94 5.62
CA PRO A 365 -15.60 14.26 5.56
C PRO A 365 -15.15 15.15 4.40
#